data_AF-A0A6P1DTM1-F1
#
_entry.id   AF-A0A6P1DTM1-F1
#
_cell.length_a   1.000
_cell.length_b   1.000
_cell.length_c   1.000
_cell.angle_alpha   90.00
_cell.angle_beta   90.00
_cell.angle_gamma   90.00
#
_symmetry.space_group_name_H-M   'P 1'
#
loop_
_entity.id
_entity.type
_entity.pdbx_description
1 polymer ?
#
loop_
_entity_poly.entity_id
_entity_poly.type
_entity_poly.pdbx_seq_one_letter_code
_entity_poly.pdbx_strand_id
1 'polypeptide(L)'
;MKWAEVRAEHPNAWLVVEAIQFHEEGDVFVGDDMTAVEKCPDGAAAFAAYRRLHQVYPAREFVFVHTSRQELRVEERRWMDIRTDA
;
A
#
# COMPACT_ATOMS: atom_id res chain seq x y z
N MET A 1 -6.46 -8.44 6.51
CA MET A 1 -5.38 -9.02 7.34
C MET A 1 -4.48 -7.90 7.86
N LYS A 2 -3.84 -8.10 9.02
CA LYS A 2 -2.86 -7.15 9.58
C LYS A 2 -1.55 -7.21 8.81
N TRP A 3 -0.77 -6.13 8.83
CA TRP A 3 0.54 -6.08 8.15
C TRP A 3 1.49 -7.21 8.56
N ALA A 4 1.49 -7.59 9.84
CA ALA A 4 2.31 -8.70 10.33
C ALA A 4 1.98 -10.04 9.65
N GLU A 5 0.71 -10.28 9.32
CA GLU A 5 0.26 -11.48 8.62
C GLU A 5 0.73 -11.45 7.16
N VAL A 6 0.60 -10.29 6.48
CA VAL A 6 1.09 -10.10 5.10
C VAL A 6 2.58 -10.42 5.01
N ARG A 7 3.36 -9.94 5.99
CA ARG A 7 4.81 -10.21 6.04
C ARG A 7 5.14 -11.67 6.27
N ALA A 8 4.33 -12.38 7.05
CA ALA A 8 4.53 -13.81 7.31
C ALA A 8 4.22 -14.66 6.06
N GLU A 9 3.18 -14.30 5.30
CA GLU A 9 2.81 -14.98 4.06
C GLU A 9 3.74 -14.66 2.88
N HIS A 10 4.33 -13.47 2.88
CA HIS A 10 5.17 -12.98 1.79
C HIS A 10 6.50 -12.41 2.30
N PRO A 11 7.39 -13.23 2.89
CA PRO A 11 8.66 -12.75 3.40
C PRO A 11 9.58 -12.24 2.26
N ASN A 12 10.23 -11.10 2.50
CA ASN A 12 11.22 -10.49 1.60
C ASN A 12 10.74 -10.32 0.14
N ALA A 13 9.56 -9.72 -0.01
CA ALA A 13 8.90 -9.55 -1.30
C ALA A 13 8.43 -8.11 -1.52
N TRP A 14 8.39 -7.70 -2.79
CA TRP A 14 7.67 -6.52 -3.23
C TRP A 14 6.20 -6.85 -3.47
N LEU A 15 5.31 -6.04 -2.90
CA LEU A 15 3.86 -6.22 -2.98
C LEU A 15 3.17 -4.90 -3.32
N VAL A 16 2.03 -5.00 -3.98
CA VAL A 16 0.96 -4.00 -3.91
C VAL A 16 -0.07 -4.49 -2.92
N VAL A 17 -0.39 -3.66 -1.93
CA VAL A 17 -1.43 -3.93 -0.94
C VAL A 17 -2.55 -2.90 -1.08
N GLU A 18 -3.78 -3.34 -0.91
CA GLU A 18 -4.96 -2.49 -0.77
C GLU A 18 -5.16 -2.20 0.72
N ALA A 19 -5.23 -0.93 1.10
CA ALA A 19 -5.60 -0.52 2.45
C ALA A 19 -7.13 -0.48 2.54
N ILE A 20 -7.69 -1.37 3.36
CA ILE A 20 -9.14 -1.47 3.58
C ILE A 20 -9.55 -0.55 4.73
N GLN A 21 -8.73 -0.51 5.79
CA GLN A 21 -8.88 0.39 6.92
C GLN A 21 -7.51 0.93 7.33
N PHE A 22 -7.49 2.20 7.72
CA PHE A 22 -6.31 2.87 8.22
C PHE A 22 -6.72 3.88 9.29
N HIS A 23 -5.78 4.21 10.16
CA HIS A 23 -5.88 5.32 11.07
C HIS A 23 -4.65 6.22 10.93
N GLU A 24 -4.81 7.45 11.41
CA GLU A 24 -3.75 8.45 11.48
C GLU A 24 -3.12 8.41 12.87
N GLU A 25 -1.81 8.21 12.93
CA GLU A 25 -0.99 8.40 14.12
C GLU A 25 -0.11 9.64 13.93
N GLY A 26 -0.64 10.82 14.28
CA GLY A 26 0.01 12.09 13.94
C GLY A 26 0.02 12.29 12.43
N ASP A 27 1.19 12.53 11.85
CA ASP A 27 1.38 12.76 10.40
C ASP A 27 1.64 11.44 9.61
N VAL A 28 1.29 10.29 10.19
CA VAL A 28 1.57 8.97 9.63
C VAL A 28 0.28 8.18 9.47
N PHE A 29 0.04 7.68 8.25
CA PHE A 29 -1.00 6.70 8.01
C PHE A 29 -0.51 5.30 8.37
N VAL A 30 -1.27 4.64 9.24
CA VAL A 30 -1.04 3.26 9.68
C VAL A 30 -2.19 2.39 9.19
N GLY A 31 -1.87 1.38 8.38
CA GLY A 31 -2.86 0.43 7.88
C GLY A 31 -3.28 -0.57 8.95
N ASP A 32 -4.56 -0.56 9.33
CA ASP A 32 -5.16 -1.50 10.28
C ASP A 32 -5.53 -2.82 9.62
N ASP A 33 -6.21 -2.70 8.48
CA ASP A 33 -6.67 -3.81 7.68
C ASP A 33 -6.28 -3.58 6.23
N MET A 34 -5.65 -4.59 5.64
CA MET A 34 -5.16 -4.54 4.26
C MET A 34 -5.28 -5.91 3.61
N THR A 35 -5.06 -5.95 2.30
CA THR A 35 -4.99 -7.20 1.53
C THR A 35 -3.86 -7.10 0.52
N ALA A 36 -3.04 -8.15 0.41
CA ALA A 36 -2.06 -8.24 -0.66
C ALA A 36 -2.78 -8.51 -1.99
N VAL A 37 -2.62 -7.58 -2.94
CA VAL A 37 -3.29 -7.64 -4.25
C VAL A 37 -2.39 -8.29 -5.29
N GLU A 38 -1.11 -7.93 -5.29
CA GLU A 38 -0.17 -8.39 -6.30
C GLU A 38 1.23 -8.53 -5.71
N LYS A 39 1.92 -9.63 -6.02
CA LYS A 39 3.34 -9.82 -5.71
C LYS A 39 4.17 -9.50 -6.94
N CYS A 40 5.19 -8.67 -6.76
CA CYS A 40 6.02 -8.16 -7.84
C CYS A 40 7.47 -8.62 -7.69
N PRO A 41 8.23 -8.76 -8.80
CA PRO A 41 9.63 -9.18 -8.76
C PRO A 41 10.54 -8.11 -8.14
N ASP A 42 10.23 -6.83 -8.33
CA ASP A 42 11.01 -5.70 -7.85
C ASP A 42 10.13 -4.46 -7.58
N GLY A 43 10.73 -3.40 -7.06
CA GLY A 43 10.04 -2.15 -6.74
C GLY A 43 9.54 -1.39 -7.96
N ALA A 44 10.19 -1.54 -9.12
CA ALA A 44 9.75 -0.87 -10.35
C ALA A 44 8.47 -1.52 -10.89
N ALA A 45 8.41 -2.85 -10.88
CA ALA A 45 7.22 -3.62 -11.20
C ALA A 45 6.08 -3.35 -10.20
N ALA A 46 6.39 -3.26 -8.90
CA ALA A 46 5.40 -2.91 -7.88
C ALA A 46 4.81 -1.51 -8.09
N PHE A 47 5.65 -0.53 -8.42
CA PHE A 47 5.19 0.82 -8.74
C PHE A 47 4.33 0.85 -10.01
N ALA A 48 4.72 0.11 -11.06
CA ALA A 48 3.94 0.02 -12.29
C ALA A 48 2.56 -0.63 -12.05
N ALA A 49 2.52 -1.72 -11.26
CA ALA A 49 1.28 -2.39 -10.86
C ALA A 49 0.38 -1.47 -10.02
N TYR A 50 0.96 -0.78 -9.04
CA TYR A 50 0.26 0.24 -8.23
C TYR A 50 -0.40 1.31 -9.12
N ARG A 51 0.34 1.88 -10.08
CA ARG A 51 -0.21 2.92 -10.98
C ARG A 51 -1.35 2.38 -11.83
N ARG A 52 -1.20 1.15 -12.36
CA ARG A 52 -2.24 0.48 -13.14
C ARG A 52 -3.51 0.26 -12.31
N LEU A 53 -3.36 -0.23 -11.08
CA LEU A 53 -4.49 -0.50 -10.18
C LEU A 53 -5.21 0.79 -9.78
N HIS A 54 -4.48 1.86 -9.48
CA HIS A 54 -5.06 3.18 -9.21
C HIS A 54 -5.83 3.75 -10.39
N GLN A 55 -5.36 3.54 -11.62
CA GLN A 55 -6.08 4.00 -12.82
C GLN A 55 -7.39 3.24 -13.03
N VAL A 56 -7.41 1.93 -12.76
CA VAL A 56 -8.61 1.09 -12.92
C VAL A 56 -9.59 1.30 -11.75
N TYR A 57 -9.08 1.48 -10.53
CA TYR A 57 -9.88 1.61 -9.32
C TYR A 57 -9.49 2.86 -8.51
N PRO A 58 -9.79 4.07 -9.00
CA PRO A 58 -9.34 5.34 -8.40
C PRO A 58 -10.06 5.72 -7.10
N ALA A 59 -10.99 4.89 -6.62
CA ALA A 59 -11.65 5.04 -5.33
C ALA A 59 -11.12 4.07 -4.27
N ARG A 60 -10.17 3.21 -4.64
CA ARG A 60 -9.53 2.25 -3.75
C ARG A 60 -8.13 2.73 -3.42
N GLU A 61 -7.73 2.51 -2.18
CA GLU A 61 -6.44 2.92 -1.67
C GLU A 61 -5.45 1.79 -1.81
N PHE A 62 -4.46 1.97 -2.68
CA PHE A 62 -3.36 1.02 -2.86
C PHE A 62 -2.05 1.63 -2.39
N VAL A 63 -1.13 0.80 -1.92
CA VAL A 63 0.26 1.18 -1.68
C VAL A 63 1.19 0.07 -2.13
N PHE A 64 2.38 0.44 -2.63
CA PHE A 64 3.41 -0.53 -2.99
C PHE A 64 4.52 -0.53 -1.93
N VAL A 65 4.90 -1.71 -1.47
CA VAL A 65 5.82 -1.87 -0.34
C VAL A 65 6.69 -3.10 -0.46
N HIS A 66 7.76 -3.10 0.32
CA HIS A 66 8.60 -4.27 0.53
C HIS A 66 8.38 -4.82 1.94
N THR A 67 8.17 -6.13 2.07
CA THR A 67 7.83 -6.78 3.36
C THR A 67 8.98 -6.86 4.37
N SER A 68 10.18 -6.38 3.99
CA SER A 68 11.25 -6.14 4.96
C SER A 68 10.93 -4.99 5.93
N ARG A 69 10.00 -4.08 5.58
CA ARG A 69 9.55 -3.02 6.48
C ARG A 69 8.75 -3.61 7.62
N GLN A 70 9.17 -3.35 8.86
CA GLN A 70 8.50 -3.89 10.04
C GLN A 70 7.09 -3.32 10.21
N GLU A 71 6.91 -2.05 9.87
CA GLU A 71 5.64 -1.34 9.96
C GLU A 71 5.29 -0.75 8.60
N LEU A 72 3.99 -0.77 8.26
CA LEU A 72 3.45 -0.08 7.12
C LEU A 72 3.17 1.38 7.51
N ARG A 73 4.24 2.17 7.61
CA ARG A 73 4.15 3.62 7.80
C ARG A 73 4.27 4.29 6.45
N VAL A 74 3.21 4.95 6.03
CA VAL A 74 3.24 5.77 4.83
C VAL A 74 3.21 7.23 5.29
N GLU A 75 4.38 7.86 5.27
CA GLU A 75 4.51 9.29 5.58
C GLU A 75 3.59 10.07 4.63
N GLU A 76 2.75 10.93 5.20
CA GLU A 76 1.65 11.70 4.60
C GLU A 76 1.90 12.34 3.23
N ARG A 77 3.15 12.50 2.79
CA ARG A 77 3.53 13.27 1.60
C ARG A 77 2.99 12.74 0.26
N ARG A 78 2.21 11.66 0.23
CA ARG A 78 1.73 11.07 -1.03
C ARG A 78 0.39 10.32 -1.00
N TRP A 79 -0.42 10.49 0.04
CA TRP A 79 -1.84 10.12 -0.04
C TRP A 79 -2.67 11.23 -0.70
N MET A 80 -2.11 12.44 -0.77
CA MET A 80 -2.69 13.55 -1.52
C MET A 80 -2.30 13.50 -3.01
N ASP A 81 -2.70 12.45 -3.73
CA ASP A 81 -3.32 12.69 -5.03
C ASP A 81 -4.82 12.75 -4.76
N ILE A 82 -5.22 13.74 -3.95
CA ILE A 82 -6.60 14.15 -3.82
C ILE A 82 -7.02 14.48 -5.23
N ARG A 83 -7.91 13.66 -5.80
CA ARG A 83 -8.72 14.03 -6.95
C ARG A 83 -9.30 15.39 -6.61
N THR A 84 -8.65 16.45 -7.08
CA THR A 84 -9.24 17.77 -7.11
C THR A 84 -10.23 17.64 -8.26
N ASP A 85 -11.44 17.21 -7.92
CA ASP A 85 -12.62 17.46 -8.73
C ASP A 85 -12.62 18.98 -8.98
N ALA A 86 -12.35 19.36 -10.22
CA ALA A 86 -12.44 20.73 -10.74
C ALA A 86 -13.18 20.68 -12.06
#